data_AF-A0A932NP04-F1
#
_entry.id   AF-A0A932NP04-F1
#
_cell.length_a   1.000
_cell.length_b   1.000
_cell.length_c   1.000
_cell.angle_alpha   90.00
_cell.angle_beta   90.00
_cell.angle_gamma   90.00
#
_symmetry.space_group_name_H-M   'P 1'
#
loop_
_entity.id
_entity.type
_entity.pdbx_description
1 polymer ?
#
loop_
_entity_poly.entity_id
_entity_poly.type
_entity_poly.pdbx_seq_one_letter_code
_entity_poly.pdbx_strand_id
1 'polypeptide(L)'
;MYYYHVLGQLLAGQFPQSYQRYGESRSRLGTLRYDDIRGERAIFGEPSHCIERIHQIREALDIQQLMGWMNIGGMPHDKVLRSMRLFAERVLPALS
;
A
#
# COMPACT_ATOMS: atom_id res chain seq x y z
N MET A 1 -4.61 0.95 -8.09
CA MET A 1 -4.64 1.91 -9.22
C MET A 1 -5.02 3.34 -8.79
N TYR A 2 -6.18 3.57 -8.16
CA TYR A 2 -6.65 4.93 -7.80
C TYR A 2 -5.65 5.77 -6.98
N TYR A 3 -5.03 5.19 -5.93
CA TYR A 3 -4.03 5.90 -5.14
C TYR A 3 -2.84 6.41 -5.93
N TYR A 4 -2.19 5.54 -6.72
CA TYR A 4 -0.99 5.93 -7.48
C TYR A 4 -1.30 6.92 -8.60
N HIS A 5 -2.55 6.89 -9.11
CA HIS A 5 -3.05 7.93 -10.00
C HIS A 5 -3.17 9.29 -9.30
N VAL A 6 -3.84 9.35 -8.14
CA VAL A 6 -3.97 10.58 -7.33
C VAL A 6 -2.59 11.10 -6.89
N LEU A 7 -1.72 10.21 -6.43
CA LEU A 7 -0.35 10.55 -6.05
C LEU A 7 0.42 11.11 -7.25
N GLY A 8 0.29 10.52 -8.44
CA GLY A 8 0.90 11.04 -9.67
C GLY A 8 0.44 12.46 -10.02
N GLN A 9 -0.82 12.82 -9.74
CA GLN A 9 -1.33 14.18 -9.93
C GLN A 9 -0.81 15.16 -8.86
N LEU A 10 -0.78 14.75 -7.59
CA LEU A 10 -0.24 15.56 -6.49
C LEU A 10 1.26 15.83 -6.66
N LEU A 11 1.98 14.90 -7.29
CA LEU A 11 3.40 15.02 -7.59
C LEU A 11 3.72 15.76 -8.89
N ALA A 12 2.76 16.51 -9.47
CA ALA A 12 2.96 17.26 -10.72
C ALA A 12 3.60 18.66 -10.55
N GLY A 13 3.94 19.07 -9.31
CA GLY A 13 4.53 20.38 -9.00
C GLY A 13 6.05 20.46 -9.15
N GLN A 14 6.59 21.67 -9.13
CA GLN A 14 8.04 21.89 -8.94
C GLN A 14 8.38 21.67 -7.47
N PHE A 15 9.30 20.75 -7.19
CA PHE A 15 9.72 20.42 -5.84
C PHE A 15 11.08 21.07 -5.51
N PRO A 16 11.29 21.51 -4.26
CA PRO A 16 12.62 21.85 -3.76
C PRO A 16 13.59 20.69 -3.97
N GLN A 17 14.90 20.96 -4.02
CA GLN A 17 15.93 19.94 -4.29
C GLN A 17 15.82 18.70 -3.39
N SER A 18 15.50 18.88 -2.10
CA SER A 18 15.27 17.79 -1.14
C SER A 18 14.08 16.89 -1.46
N TYR A 19 13.17 17.32 -2.33
CA TYR A 19 11.96 16.60 -2.75
C TYR A 19 11.98 16.25 -4.26
N GLN A 20 13.09 16.47 -4.98
CA GLN A 20 13.18 16.17 -6.42
C GLN A 20 12.81 14.73 -6.79
N ARG A 21 13.12 13.76 -5.91
CA ARG A 21 12.75 12.35 -6.08
C ARG A 21 11.24 12.13 -6.22
N TYR A 22 10.41 13.01 -5.63
CA TYR A 22 8.96 12.98 -5.82
C TYR A 22 8.55 13.51 -7.21
N GLY A 23 9.26 14.48 -7.77
CA GLY A 23 9.06 14.94 -9.15
C GLY A 23 9.45 13.89 -10.20
N GLU A 24 10.55 13.16 -9.98
CA GLU A 24 10.97 12.03 -10.82
C GLU A 24 9.98 10.84 -10.77
N SER A 25 9.22 10.74 -9.69
CA SER A 25 8.25 9.65 -9.50
C SER A 25 7.08 9.72 -10.48
N ARG A 26 6.81 10.86 -11.13
CA ARG A 26 5.70 11.01 -12.09
C ARG A 26 5.78 10.01 -13.26
N SER A 27 6.94 9.86 -13.90
CA SER A 27 7.10 8.94 -15.04
C SER A 27 6.98 7.48 -14.62
N ARG A 28 7.44 7.16 -13.41
CA ARG A 28 7.44 5.80 -12.86
C ARG A 28 6.09 5.37 -12.29
N LEU A 29 5.28 6.31 -11.78
CA LEU A 29 3.95 6.02 -11.21
C LEU A 29 2.90 5.74 -12.29
N GLY A 30 3.01 6.41 -13.45
CA GLY A 30 2.11 6.20 -14.59
C GLY A 30 2.29 4.87 -15.32
N THR A 31 3.43 4.19 -15.13
CA THR A 31 3.75 2.92 -15.79
C THR A 31 3.58 1.69 -14.89
N LEU A 32 3.12 1.88 -13.64
CA LEU A 32 2.97 0.79 -12.69
C LEU A 32 1.82 -0.12 -13.07
N ARG A 33 2.14 -1.40 -13.20
CA ARG A 33 1.14 -2.44 -13.38
C ARG A 33 0.64 -2.91 -12.02
N TYR A 34 -0.52 -3.55 -12.03
CA TYR A 34 -1.15 -4.09 -10.84
C TYR A 34 -0.20 -5.02 -10.06
N ASP A 35 0.51 -5.89 -10.79
CA ASP A 35 1.42 -6.87 -10.20
C ASP A 35 2.65 -6.23 -9.55
N ASP A 36 3.19 -5.15 -10.13
CA ASP A 36 4.32 -4.40 -9.55
C ASP A 36 3.95 -3.80 -8.18
N ILE A 37 2.72 -3.31 -8.07
CA ILE A 37 2.21 -2.71 -6.84
C ILE A 37 1.94 -3.79 -5.79
N ARG A 38 1.33 -4.90 -6.22
CA ARG A 38 0.97 -6.05 -5.37
C ARG A 38 2.19 -6.78 -4.81
N GLY A 39 3.25 -6.92 -5.60
CA GLY A 39 4.47 -7.60 -5.17
C GLY A 39 5.33 -6.74 -4.23
N GLU A 40 5.47 -5.45 -4.53
CA GLU A 40 6.58 -4.67 -3.97
C GLU A 40 6.18 -3.50 -3.08
N ARG A 41 4.93 -3.00 -3.15
CA ARG A 41 4.62 -1.65 -2.64
C ARG A 41 3.48 -1.56 -1.65
N ALA A 42 2.54 -2.51 -1.69
CA ALA A 42 1.42 -2.55 -0.77
C ALA A 42 0.94 -3.98 -0.57
N ILE A 43 0.38 -4.26 0.60
CA ILE A 43 -0.27 -5.54 0.92
C ILE A 43 -1.77 -5.35 0.70
N PHE A 44 -2.33 -5.99 -0.32
CA PHE A 44 -3.76 -5.91 -0.64
C PHE A 44 -4.21 -7.10 -1.49
N GLY A 45 -5.50 -7.41 -1.43
CA GLY A 45 -6.12 -8.53 -2.13
C GLY A 45 -6.88 -9.43 -1.16
N GLU A 46 -6.92 -10.72 -1.46
CA GLU A 46 -7.56 -11.73 -0.60
C GLU A 46 -6.84 -11.86 0.76
N PRO A 47 -7.56 -12.17 1.85
CA PRO A 47 -6.97 -12.32 3.18
C PRO A 47 -5.80 -13.30 3.23
N SER A 48 -5.88 -14.44 2.54
CA SER A 48 -4.81 -15.44 2.47
C SER A 48 -3.51 -14.87 1.91
N HIS A 49 -3.60 -14.06 0.86
CA HIS A 49 -2.45 -13.39 0.28
C HIS A 49 -1.84 -12.35 1.21
N CYS A 50 -2.67 -11.60 1.94
CA CYS A 50 -2.19 -10.65 2.93
C CYS A 50 -1.43 -11.34 4.08
N ILE A 51 -1.96 -12.48 4.56
CA ILE A 51 -1.30 -13.30 5.60
C ILE A 51 0.08 -13.77 5.11
N GLU A 52 0.12 -14.41 3.93
CA GLU A 52 1.36 -14.88 3.32
C GLU A 52 2.40 -13.77 3.21
N ARG A 53 2.01 -12.59 2.70
CA ARG A 53 2.93 -11.48 2.53
C ARG A 53 3.46 -10.92 3.85
N ILE A 54 2.62 -10.87 4.88
CA ILE A 54 3.04 -10.40 6.21
C ILE A 54 4.03 -11.39 6.84
N HIS A 55 3.80 -12.70 6.72
CA HIS A 55 4.77 -13.71 7.18
C HIS A 55 6.11 -13.60 6.45
N GLN A 56 6.10 -13.47 5.12
CA GLN A 56 7.34 -13.28 4.34
C GLN A 56 8.15 -12.05 4.82
N ILE A 57 7.47 -10.95 5.12
CA ILE A 57 8.12 -9.73 5.63
C ILE A 57 8.66 -9.95 7.04
N ARG A 58 7.89 -10.62 7.91
CA ARG A 58 8.32 -10.96 9.28
C ARG A 58 9.55 -11.87 9.28
N GLU A 59 9.57 -12.89 8.44
CA GLU A 59 10.70 -13.81 8.30
C GLU A 59 11.95 -13.11 7.73
N ALA A 60 11.77 -12.23 6.74
CA ALA A 60 12.90 -11.56 6.09
C ALA A 60 13.53 -10.44 6.92
N LEU A 61 12.73 -9.74 7.76
CA LEU A 61 13.14 -8.50 8.42
C LEU A 61 13.04 -8.54 9.96
N ASP A 62 12.54 -9.63 10.54
CA ASP A 62 12.31 -9.78 12.00
C ASP A 62 11.48 -8.64 12.63
N ILE A 63 10.43 -8.22 11.92
CA ILE A 63 9.55 -7.14 12.40
C ILE A 63 8.68 -7.61 13.59
N GLN A 64 8.60 -6.77 14.63
CA GLN A 64 7.80 -7.04 15.83
C GLN A 64 6.44 -6.32 15.83
N GLN A 65 6.29 -5.31 14.98
CA GLN A 65 5.10 -4.47 14.92
C GLN A 65 4.74 -4.14 13.47
N LEU A 66 3.44 -4.09 13.20
CA LEU A 66 2.87 -3.71 11.91
C LEU A 66 1.93 -2.52 12.10
N MET A 67 2.15 -1.45 11.35
CA MET A 67 1.23 -0.31 11.27
C MET A 67 0.58 -0.27 9.89
N GLY A 68 -0.75 -0.37 9.84
CA GLY A 68 -1.51 -0.38 8.59
C GLY A 68 -2.02 1.01 8.21
N TRP A 69 -1.54 1.57 7.11
CA TRP A 69 -2.18 2.72 6.47
C TRP A 69 -3.25 2.22 5.49
N MET A 70 -4.53 2.28 5.90
CA MET A 70 -5.62 1.59 5.20
C MET A 70 -6.49 2.50 4.31
N ASN A 71 -6.49 3.81 4.55
CA ASN A 71 -7.34 4.79 3.85
C ASN A 71 -6.62 5.46 2.67
N ILE A 72 -5.90 4.66 1.90
CA ILE A 72 -5.00 5.19 0.88
C ILE A 72 -5.78 5.87 -0.27
N GLY A 73 -5.35 7.08 -0.65
CA GLY A 73 -5.74 7.74 -1.89
C GLY A 73 -7.18 8.26 -1.96
N GLY A 74 -7.82 8.58 -0.83
CA GLY A 74 -9.18 9.10 -0.82
C GLY A 74 -10.24 8.03 -1.12
N MET A 75 -9.96 6.77 -0.76
CA MET A 75 -10.92 5.67 -0.89
C MET A 75 -12.23 5.99 -0.13
N PRO A 76 -13.40 5.64 -0.68
CA PRO A 76 -14.67 5.78 0.02
C PRO A 76 -14.62 5.16 1.42
N HIS A 77 -15.14 5.89 2.40
CA HIS A 77 -15.00 5.55 3.82
C HIS A 77 -15.59 4.17 4.16
N ASP A 78 -16.73 3.82 3.56
CA ASP A 78 -17.38 2.52 3.69
C ASP A 78 -16.48 1.36 3.24
N LYS A 79 -15.73 1.54 2.15
CA LYS A 79 -14.78 0.55 1.65
C LYS A 79 -13.57 0.41 2.57
N VAL A 80 -13.08 1.51 3.13
CA VAL A 80 -12.01 1.49 4.14
C VAL A 80 -12.46 0.71 5.37
N LEU A 81 -13.64 1.03 5.92
CA LEU A 81 -14.20 0.32 7.09
C LEU A 81 -14.39 -1.18 6.81
N ARG A 82 -14.89 -1.54 5.62
CA ARG A 82 -15.03 -2.94 5.21
C ARG A 82 -13.67 -3.66 5.15
N SER A 83 -12.65 -3.01 4.60
CA SER A 83 -11.28 -3.56 4.55
C SER A 83 -10.72 -3.77 5.95
N MET A 84 -10.88 -2.79 6.85
CA MET A 84 -10.44 -2.90 8.24
C MET A 84 -11.13 -4.04 9.00
N ARG A 85 -12.44 -4.23 8.82
CA ARG A 85 -13.17 -5.36 9.41
C ARG A 85 -12.67 -6.70 8.89
N LEU A 86 -12.52 -6.85 7.57
CA LEU A 86 -11.98 -8.08 6.98
C LEU A 86 -10.57 -8.38 7.48
N PHE A 87 -9.71 -7.38 7.58
CA PHE A 87 -8.37 -7.54 8.13
C PHE A 87 -8.41 -8.01 9.59
N ALA A 88 -9.23 -7.37 10.42
CA ALA A 88 -9.37 -7.74 11.83
C ALA A 88 -9.95 -9.15 12.04
N GLU A 89 -10.93 -9.55 11.23
CA GLU A 89 -11.62 -10.84 11.37
C GLU A 89 -10.89 -12.01 10.70
N ARG A 90 -10.17 -11.77 9.60
CA ARG A 90 -9.62 -12.83 8.75
C ARG A 90 -8.11 -12.88 8.70
N VAL A 91 -7.42 -11.76 8.97
CA VAL A 91 -5.95 -11.68 8.87
C VAL A 91 -5.32 -11.67 10.25
N LEU A 92 -5.70 -10.75 11.14
CA LEU A 92 -5.09 -10.65 12.48
C LEU A 92 -5.06 -11.97 13.27
N PRO A 93 -6.11 -12.82 13.29
CA PRO A 93 -6.08 -14.08 14.03
C PRO A 93 -5.06 -15.10 13.50
N ALA A 94 -4.57 -14.95 12.28
CA ALA A 94 -3.56 -15.81 11.69
C ALA A 94 -2.12 -15.28 11.90
N LEU A 95 -1.96 -14.06 12.41
CA LEU A 95 -0.66 -13.40 12.58
C LEU A 95 -0.11 -13.48 14.02
N SER A 96 -0.94 -13.90 14.97
CA SER A 96 -0.60 -14.12 16.38
C SER A 96 0.38 -15.26 16.56
#